data_AF-A0A2V5TVP9-F1
#
_entry.id   AF-A0A2V5TVP9-F1
#
_cell.length_a   1.000
_cell.length_b   1.000
_cell.length_c   1.000
_cell.angle_alpha   90.00
_cell.angle_beta   90.00
_cell.angle_gamma   90.00
#
_symmetry.space_group_name_H-M   'P 1'
#
loop_
_entity.id
_entity.type
_entity.pdbx_description
1 polymer ?
#
loop_
_entity_poly.entity_id
_entity_poly.type
_entity_poly.pdbx_seq_one_letter_code
_entity_poly.pdbx_strand_id
1 'polypeptide(L)'
;MPTPLHYFVGARITQPEDNDVVTVGKIAVSGTYRCECGLSFVLLHHYGNNYWPQGSPILDRTRHTWTKDVHIGPPLTEKHSVSIASITEDAQPLFTHYYKIGESTGHWHPIVLYKLPNGLNILHTIRVQPKAA
;
A
#
# COMPACT_ATOMS: atom_id res chain seq x y z
N MET A 1 -0.15 -14.74 34.21
CA MET A 1 0.48 -14.67 32.87
C MET A 1 -0.01 -13.40 32.22
N PRO A 2 0.87 -12.48 31.77
CA PRO A 2 0.40 -11.31 31.04
C PRO A 2 -0.06 -11.76 29.66
N THR A 3 -1.30 -11.43 29.32
CA THR A 3 -1.89 -11.62 27.98
C THR A 3 -0.99 -10.93 26.96
N PRO A 4 -0.69 -11.54 25.80
CA PRO A 4 0.01 -10.82 24.73
C PRO A 4 -0.83 -9.58 24.42
N LEU A 5 -0.24 -8.39 24.59
CA LEU A 5 -0.80 -7.17 24.01
C LEU A 5 -0.76 -7.38 22.50
N HIS A 6 -1.86 -7.85 21.94
CA HIS A 6 -2.13 -7.73 20.51
C HIS A 6 -2.21 -6.22 20.26
N TYR A 7 -1.08 -5.61 19.92
CA TYR A 7 -1.05 -4.24 19.43
C TYR A 7 -1.92 -4.22 18.17
N PHE A 8 -3.14 -3.71 18.31
CA PHE A 8 -4.06 -3.54 17.18
C PHE A 8 -3.52 -2.42 16.29
N VAL A 9 -2.51 -2.73 15.48
CA VAL A 9 -2.07 -1.84 14.41
C VAL A 9 -3.13 -1.92 13.33
N GLY A 10 -3.96 -0.88 13.27
CA GLY A 10 -5.02 -0.74 12.29
C GLY A 10 -4.74 0.48 11.42
N ALA A 11 -4.60 0.26 10.11
CA ALA A 11 -4.66 1.31 9.11
C ALA A 11 -5.74 0.91 8.09
N ARG A 12 -6.57 1.88 7.71
CA ARG A 12 -7.68 1.69 6.78
C ARG A 12 -7.60 2.73 5.68
N ILE A 13 -7.87 2.30 4.45
CA ILE A 13 -8.03 3.17 3.29
C ILE A 13 -9.48 3.67 3.29
N THR A 14 -9.67 4.99 3.19
CA THR A 14 -10.99 5.64 3.16
C THR A 14 -11.29 6.29 1.81
N GLN A 15 -10.26 6.64 1.04
CA GLN A 15 -10.38 7.12 -0.34
C GLN A 15 -9.20 6.58 -1.17
N PRO A 16 -9.42 6.08 -2.39
CA PRO A 16 -10.74 5.83 -2.99
C PRO A 16 -11.54 4.75 -2.22
N GLU A 17 -12.83 4.64 -2.51
CA GLU A 17 -13.69 3.57 -1.98
C GLU A 17 -13.47 2.25 -2.73
N ASP A 18 -13.99 1.16 -2.16
CA ASP A 18 -13.85 -0.16 -2.79
C ASP A 18 -14.65 -0.25 -4.09
N ASN A 19 -13.98 -0.63 -5.16
CA ASN A 19 -14.45 -0.71 -6.56
C ASN A 19 -14.64 0.63 -7.26
N ASP A 20 -14.10 1.72 -6.72
CA ASP A 20 -14.07 3.01 -7.41
C ASP A 20 -13.37 2.92 -8.76
N VAL A 21 -13.87 3.69 -9.73
CA VAL A 21 -13.24 3.86 -11.03
C VAL A 21 -12.17 4.92 -10.91
N VAL A 22 -10.92 4.56 -11.23
CA VAL A 22 -9.77 5.45 -11.14
C VAL A 22 -9.09 5.60 -12.49
N THR A 23 -8.66 6.82 -12.82
CA THR A 23 -7.87 7.06 -14.03
C THR A 23 -6.46 6.49 -13.83
N VAL A 24 -5.96 5.75 -14.82
CA VAL A 24 -4.58 5.26 -14.84
C VAL A 24 -3.59 6.42 -14.72
N GLY A 25 -2.55 6.22 -13.92
CA GLY A 25 -1.59 7.25 -13.56
C GLY A 25 -1.47 7.38 -12.04
N LYS A 26 -1.19 8.61 -11.56
CA LYS A 26 -1.09 8.89 -10.13
C LYS A 26 -2.48 9.15 -9.56
N ILE A 27 -2.84 8.40 -8.53
CA ILE A 27 -4.09 8.57 -7.78
C ILE A 27 -3.77 8.93 -6.33
N ALA A 28 -4.52 9.88 -5.76
CA ALA A 28 -4.40 10.20 -4.36
C ALA A 28 -5.14 9.14 -3.52
N VAL A 29 -4.42 8.49 -2.62
CA VAL A 29 -4.97 7.50 -1.69
C VAL A 29 -4.82 8.04 -0.27
N SER A 30 -5.88 7.93 0.52
CA SER A 30 -5.88 8.39 1.90
C SER A 30 -6.67 7.47 2.81
N GLY A 31 -6.44 7.64 4.11
CA GLY A 31 -7.02 6.77 5.10
C GLY A 31 -6.85 7.25 6.52
N THR A 32 -7.29 6.41 7.44
CA THR A 32 -7.12 6.59 8.88
C THR A 32 -6.22 5.51 9.45
N TYR A 33 -5.60 5.80 10.59
CA TYR A 33 -4.82 4.81 11.34
C TYR A 33 -5.04 4.97 12.84
N ARG A 34 -4.82 3.90 13.61
CA ARG A 34 -5.01 3.90 15.07
C ARG A 34 -3.71 4.04 15.87
N CYS A 35 -2.65 3.34 15.45
CA CYS A 35 -1.36 3.35 16.15
C CYS A 35 -0.21 3.12 15.17
N GLU A 36 0.89 3.85 15.34
CA GLU A 36 2.16 3.60 14.63
C GLU A 36 2.99 2.50 15.31
N CYS A 37 2.91 2.33 16.64
CA CYS A 37 3.43 1.18 17.41
C CYS A 37 4.82 0.63 16.98
N GLY A 38 5.71 1.48 16.46
CA GLY A 38 7.03 1.09 15.95
C GLY A 38 7.03 0.35 14.60
N LEU A 39 5.88 0.19 13.94
CA LEU A 39 5.78 -0.40 12.60
C LEU A 39 5.84 0.68 11.52
N SER A 40 6.53 0.37 10.43
CA SER A 40 6.48 1.18 9.21
C SER A 40 5.26 0.78 8.38
N PHE A 41 4.68 1.74 7.66
CA PHE A 41 3.63 1.47 6.68
C PHE A 41 4.19 1.51 5.26
N VAL A 42 3.60 0.70 4.38
CA VAL A 42 3.86 0.73 2.94
C VAL A 42 2.54 0.58 2.19
N LEU A 43 2.37 1.37 1.13
CA LEU A 43 1.29 1.15 0.17
C LEU A 43 1.76 0.23 -0.95
N LEU A 44 0.88 -0.66 -1.39
CA LEU A 44 1.11 -1.60 -2.47
C LEU A 44 -0.02 -1.45 -3.49
N HIS A 45 0.33 -1.22 -4.74
CA HIS A 45 -0.57 -1.52 -5.86
C HIS A 45 -0.32 -2.97 -6.27
N HIS A 46 -1.35 -3.76 -6.49
CA HIS A 46 -1.20 -5.13 -6.99
C HIS A 46 -2.37 -5.60 -7.84
N TYR A 47 -2.10 -6.59 -8.69
CA TYR A 47 -3.11 -7.42 -9.34
C TYR A 47 -2.49 -8.81 -9.59
N GLY A 48 -3.27 -9.85 -9.33
CA GLY A 48 -2.75 -11.22 -9.28
C GLY A 48 -1.63 -11.36 -8.25
N ASN A 49 -0.49 -11.93 -8.67
CA ASN A 49 0.70 -12.12 -7.82
C ASN A 49 1.74 -10.99 -7.96
N ASN A 50 1.41 -9.91 -8.68
CA ASN A 50 2.34 -8.83 -8.96
C ASN A 50 2.10 -7.66 -8.00
N TYR A 51 3.12 -7.24 -7.26
CA TYR A 51 3.05 -6.16 -6.29
C TYR A 51 4.02 -5.03 -6.64
N TRP A 52 3.52 -3.82 -6.77
CA TRP A 52 4.30 -2.59 -6.99
C TRP A 52 4.32 -1.77 -5.70
N PRO A 53 5.44 -1.74 -4.96
CA PRO A 53 5.56 -0.93 -3.77
C PRO A 53 5.49 0.56 -4.08
N GLN A 54 4.63 1.29 -3.37
CA GLN A 54 4.37 2.71 -3.57
C GLN A 54 5.02 3.58 -2.48
N GLY A 55 5.81 2.96 -1.60
CA GLY A 55 6.48 3.63 -0.50
C GLY A 55 5.58 3.93 0.69
N SER A 56 6.13 4.60 1.69
CA SER A 56 5.42 4.94 2.92
C SER A 56 4.49 6.14 2.73
N PRO A 57 3.32 6.14 3.39
CA PRO A 57 2.43 7.29 3.38
C PRO A 57 2.96 8.41 4.26
N ILE A 58 2.46 9.62 4.00
CA ILE A 58 2.64 10.77 4.88
C ILE A 58 1.57 10.67 5.97
N LEU A 59 2.00 10.72 7.23
CA LEU A 59 1.11 10.58 8.39
C LEU A 59 0.80 11.95 8.99
N ASP A 60 -0.48 12.24 9.20
CA ASP A 60 -0.96 13.31 10.06
C ASP A 60 -1.31 12.73 11.43
N ARG A 61 -0.39 12.92 12.37
CA ARG A 61 -0.50 12.43 13.75
C ARG A 61 -1.53 13.16 14.59
N THR A 62 -1.90 14.37 14.21
CA THR A 62 -2.92 15.15 14.92
C THR A 62 -4.32 14.66 14.57
N ARG A 63 -4.55 14.32 13.29
CA ARG A 63 -5.85 13.84 12.80
C ARG A 63 -5.97 12.32 12.73
N HIS A 64 -4.88 11.60 12.99
CA HIS A 64 -4.80 10.15 12.82
C HIS A 64 -5.18 9.70 11.40
N THR A 65 -4.74 10.48 10.41
CA THR A 65 -4.97 10.26 8.98
C THR A 65 -3.66 10.09 8.23
N TRP A 66 -3.72 9.52 7.04
CA TRP A 66 -2.55 9.38 6.17
C TRP A 66 -2.91 9.61 4.71
N THR A 67 -1.93 10.01 3.92
CA THR A 67 -2.08 10.28 2.48
C THR A 67 -0.87 9.78 1.69
N LYS A 68 -1.08 9.30 0.47
CA LYS A 68 -0.03 8.92 -0.47
C LYS A 68 -0.55 8.90 -1.90
N ASP A 69 0.26 9.37 -2.84
CA ASP A 69 0.01 9.14 -4.26
C ASP A 69 0.47 7.74 -4.65
N VAL A 70 -0.43 6.97 -5.26
CA VAL A 70 -0.20 5.63 -5.77
C VAL A 70 -0.23 5.67 -7.29
N HIS A 71 0.75 5.04 -7.93
CA HIS A 71 0.73 4.85 -9.36
C HIS A 71 -0.04 3.58 -9.73
N ILE A 72 -1.10 3.74 -10.50
CA ILE A 72 -1.86 2.63 -11.09
C ILE A 72 -1.52 2.58 -12.57
N GLY A 73 -0.79 1.52 -12.96
CA GLY A 73 -0.45 1.26 -14.36
C GLY A 73 -1.51 0.42 -15.10
N PRO A 74 -1.30 0.12 -16.39
CA PRO A 74 -2.04 -0.90 -17.12
C PRO A 74 -1.85 -2.31 -16.49
N PRO A 75 -2.67 -3.32 -16.87
CA PRO A 75 -3.74 -3.31 -17.87
C PRO A 75 -5.08 -2.76 -17.36
N LEU A 76 -5.91 -2.23 -18.26
CA LEU A 76 -7.24 -1.69 -17.90
C LEU A 76 -8.31 -2.75 -17.62
N THR A 77 -8.05 -3.99 -18.04
CA THR A 77 -9.01 -5.09 -18.00
C THR A 77 -8.98 -5.89 -16.71
N GLU A 78 -7.94 -5.71 -15.90
CA GLU A 78 -7.75 -6.44 -14.66
C GLU A 78 -8.34 -5.69 -13.46
N LYS A 79 -8.69 -6.42 -12.41
CA LYS A 79 -9.08 -5.81 -11.13
C LYS A 79 -7.82 -5.43 -10.37
N HIS A 80 -7.60 -4.13 -10.22
CA HIS A 80 -6.46 -3.62 -9.48
C HIS A 80 -6.82 -3.51 -8.02
N SER A 81 -5.83 -3.70 -7.15
CA SER A 81 -5.98 -3.58 -5.71
C SER A 81 -4.96 -2.60 -5.16
N VAL A 82 -5.38 -1.82 -4.19
CA VAL A 82 -4.49 -0.97 -3.39
C VAL A 82 -4.57 -1.46 -1.96
N SER A 83 -3.42 -1.77 -1.39
CA SER A 83 -3.30 -2.24 -0.02
C SER A 83 -2.41 -1.31 0.80
N ILE A 84 -2.79 -1.11 2.05
CA ILE A 84 -1.88 -0.60 3.08
C ILE A 84 -1.44 -1.77 3.96
N ALA A 85 -0.14 -1.90 4.15
CA ALA A 85 0.47 -2.96 4.94
C ALA A 85 1.39 -2.36 6.01
N SER A 86 1.49 -3.04 7.14
CA SER A 86 2.61 -2.85 8.06
C SER A 86 3.79 -3.68 7.59
N ILE A 87 4.99 -3.13 7.71
CA ILE A 87 6.24 -3.76 7.31
C ILE A 87 7.28 -3.65 8.43
N THR A 88 8.00 -4.74 8.69
CA THR A 88 9.12 -4.78 9.63
C THR A 88 10.40 -4.22 9.00
N GLU A 89 11.36 -3.85 9.83
CA GLU A 89 12.66 -3.31 9.39
C GLU A 89 13.40 -4.28 8.44
N ASP A 90 13.30 -5.60 8.67
CA ASP A 90 13.96 -6.59 7.82
C ASP A 90 13.39 -6.67 6.39
N ALA A 91 12.08 -6.48 6.24
CA ALA A 91 11.41 -6.54 4.95
C ALA A 91 11.48 -5.20 4.20
N GLN A 92 11.61 -4.08 4.92
CA GLN A 92 11.56 -2.73 4.38
C GLN A 92 12.55 -2.42 3.24
N PRO A 93 13.82 -2.89 3.26
CA PRO A 93 14.79 -2.59 2.22
C PRO A 93 14.35 -3.03 0.82
N LEU A 94 13.72 -4.21 0.70
CA LEU A 94 13.25 -4.74 -0.58
C LEU A 94 12.19 -3.83 -1.19
N PHE A 95 11.16 -3.50 -0.41
CA PHE A 95 10.04 -2.66 -0.89
C PHE A 95 10.52 -1.24 -1.18
N THR A 96 11.42 -0.71 -0.35
CA THR A 96 12.02 0.61 -0.56
C THR A 96 12.85 0.66 -1.83
N HIS A 97 13.60 -0.40 -2.15
CA HIS A 97 14.41 -0.48 -3.37
C HIS A 97 13.53 -0.38 -4.62
N TYR A 98 12.49 -1.21 -4.72
CA TYR A 98 11.57 -1.18 -5.87
C TYR A 98 10.81 0.13 -5.98
N TYR A 99 10.36 0.69 -4.85
CA TYR A 99 9.74 2.02 -4.82
C TYR A 99 10.69 3.09 -5.37
N LYS A 100 11.94 3.15 -4.90
CA LYS A 100 12.92 4.14 -5.34
C LYS A 100 13.25 4.02 -6.83
N ILE A 101 13.30 2.81 -7.37
CA ILE A 101 13.45 2.59 -8.82
C ILE A 101 12.25 3.18 -9.56
N GLY A 102 11.02 2.82 -9.16
CA GLY A 102 9.81 3.34 -9.79
C GLY A 102 9.70 4.86 -9.73
N GLU A 103 10.01 5.45 -8.57
CA GLU A 103 9.96 6.90 -8.34
C GLU A 103 11.02 7.65 -9.16
N SER A 104 12.26 7.13 -9.22
CA SER A 104 13.37 7.81 -9.92
C SER A 104 13.33 7.65 -11.43
N THR A 105 12.88 6.50 -11.93
CA THR A 105 12.88 6.19 -13.37
C THR A 105 11.53 6.41 -14.04
N GLY A 106 10.44 6.49 -13.27
CA GLY A 106 9.07 6.45 -13.79
C GLY A 106 8.62 5.06 -14.26
N HIS A 107 9.49 4.05 -14.19
CA HIS A 107 9.21 2.67 -14.58
C HIS A 107 8.99 1.78 -13.37
N TRP A 108 7.74 1.38 -13.15
CA TRP A 108 7.34 0.58 -12.00
C TRP A 108 7.51 -0.91 -12.28
N HIS A 109 8.44 -1.54 -11.57
CA HIS A 109 8.68 -2.99 -11.65
C HIS A 109 7.91 -3.74 -10.56
N PRO A 110 7.21 -4.84 -10.90
CA PRO A 110 6.55 -5.65 -9.89
C PRO A 110 7.54 -6.53 -9.15
N ILE A 111 7.22 -6.81 -7.90
CA ILE A 111 7.69 -7.95 -7.15
C ILE A 111 6.65 -9.06 -7.33
N VAL A 112 7.05 -10.19 -7.89
CA VAL A 112 6.16 -11.35 -8.03
C VAL A 112 6.18 -12.15 -6.73
N LEU A 113 5.05 -12.17 -6.01
CA LEU A 113 4.91 -12.83 -4.72
C LEU A 113 3.79 -13.86 -4.77
N TYR A 114 4.14 -15.14 -4.66
CA TYR A 114 3.17 -16.24 -4.48
C TYR A 114 2.68 -16.35 -3.03
N LYS A 115 3.43 -15.76 -2.10
CA LYS A 115 3.12 -15.64 -0.68
C LYS A 115 3.72 -14.35 -0.16
N LEU A 116 3.02 -13.65 0.74
CA LEU A 116 3.57 -12.46 1.38
C LEU A 116 4.80 -12.86 2.22
N PRO A 117 5.91 -12.12 2.11
CA PRO A 117 7.11 -12.39 2.89
C PRO A 117 6.82 -12.20 4.38
N ASN A 118 7.57 -12.91 5.22
CA ASN A 118 7.54 -12.67 6.66
C ASN A 118 7.89 -11.20 6.95
N GLY A 119 7.19 -10.59 7.89
CA GLY A 119 7.37 -9.18 8.22
C GLY A 119 6.51 -8.21 7.41
N LEU A 120 5.74 -8.68 6.41
CA LEU A 120 4.71 -7.89 5.75
C LEU A 120 3.32 -8.39 6.15
N ASN A 121 2.48 -7.49 6.67
CA ASN A 121 1.10 -7.79 7.03
C ASN A 121 0.15 -6.77 6.40
N ILE A 122 -0.74 -7.23 5.52
CA ILE A 122 -1.76 -6.38 4.89
C ILE A 122 -2.81 -6.03 5.94
N LEU A 123 -3.02 -4.73 6.15
CA LEU A 123 -3.96 -4.21 7.15
C LEU A 123 -5.33 -3.92 6.53
N HIS A 124 -5.34 -3.38 5.31
CA HIS A 124 -6.56 -3.12 4.56
C HIS A 124 -6.27 -3.11 3.06
N THR A 125 -7.24 -3.56 2.28
CA THR A 125 -7.19 -3.60 0.81
C THR A 125 -8.50 -3.08 0.26
N ILE A 126 -8.40 -2.27 -0.78
CA ILE A 126 -9.52 -1.89 -1.64
C ILE A 126 -9.22 -2.34 -3.07
N ARG A 127 -10.26 -2.54 -3.86
CA ARG A 127 -10.18 -2.73 -5.29
C ARG A 127 -10.45 -1.42 -6.00
N VAL A 128 -9.81 -1.21 -7.13
CA VAL A 128 -10.05 -0.07 -8.00
C VAL A 128 -10.18 -0.57 -9.44
N GLN A 129 -11.03 0.08 -10.22
CA GLN A 129 -11.25 -0.22 -11.63
C GLN A 129 -10.47 0.80 -12.47
N PRO A 130 -9.34 0.40 -13.07
CA PRO A 130 -8.55 1.31 -13.89
C PRO A 130 -9.31 1.71 -15.16
N LYS A 131 -9.33 2.99 -15.48
CA LYS A 131 -9.87 3.57 -16.71
C LYS A 131 -8.79 4.35 -17.45
N ALA A 132 -8.86 4.37 -18.77
CA ALA A 132 -8.02 5.25 -19.59
C ALA A 132 -8.28 6.74 -19.22
N ALA A 133 -7.23 7.54 -19.31
CA ALA A 133 -7.29 8.99 -19.13
C ALA A 133 -8.03 9.69 -20.28
#